data_AF-A0A4D5S2J9-F1
#
_entry.id   AF-A0A4D5S2J9-F1
#
_cell.length_a   1.000
_cell.length_b   1.000
_cell.length_c   1.000
_cell.angle_alpha   90.00
_cell.angle_beta   90.00
_cell.angle_gamma   90.00
#
_symmetry.space_group_name_H-M   'P 1'
#
loop_
_entity.id
_entity.type
_entity.pdbx_description
1 polymer ?
#
loop_
_entity_poly.entity_id
_entity_poly.type
_entity_poly.pdbx_seq_one_letter_code
_entity_poly.pdbx_strand_id
1 'polypeptide(L)'
;MGFNLPPFFKIEPESVVPDTLHMCLRVVNRLLDNLVIEMEDFDCEEKVRNPRAMADHLAMFIKLVNSCGVKFAVWQDERKGRVFTSLSGNECRLLLLYLPEKLRGLLHRDTELSVIALWQTFHTLLTHFERNTSGENVEDKSRTIFKTFIELGNTARKGYGGNRVTPYIHIVAHHTAAKHVQYRCLGWFSSQGLEKKNDVLKTLHHGKSNKWNPVADALKLAKRSEVVSESTGLRSYRKVDTVYWGEGRIKDSRNGRQRSALDHPTLVAVEVNLDQMSAGELRTELRSLNVNTTVKCPRKLREMLRRVMSNTVTR
;
A
#
# COMPACT_ATOMS: atom_id res chain seq x y z
N MET A 1 2.75 31.77 -15.56
CA MET A 1 2.83 30.45 -16.22
C MET A 1 1.46 30.17 -16.82
N GLY A 2 1.37 30.10 -18.14
CA GLY A 2 0.12 29.99 -18.89
C GLY A 2 -0.15 28.57 -19.38
N PHE A 3 -1.41 28.23 -19.55
CA PHE A 3 -1.85 26.96 -20.12
C PHE A 3 -1.48 26.92 -21.61
N ASN A 4 -0.83 25.84 -22.07
CA ASN A 4 -0.46 25.67 -23.49
C ASN A 4 -1.66 25.32 -24.38
N LEU A 5 -2.79 24.92 -23.79
CA LEU A 5 -4.02 24.56 -24.48
C LEU A 5 -5.22 25.05 -23.66
N PRO A 6 -6.32 25.47 -24.32
CA PRO A 6 -7.54 25.83 -23.63
C PRO A 6 -8.12 24.60 -22.89
N PRO A 7 -8.64 24.76 -21.68
CA PRO A 7 -9.23 23.65 -20.93
C PRO A 7 -10.52 23.17 -21.61
N PHE A 8 -10.69 21.85 -21.72
CA PHE A 8 -11.92 21.26 -22.27
C PHE A 8 -13.13 21.47 -21.33
N PHE A 9 -12.88 21.48 -20.01
CA PHE A 9 -13.86 21.84 -19.00
C PHE A 9 -13.41 23.10 -18.26
N LYS A 10 -14.28 24.10 -18.20
CA LYS A 10 -14.07 25.25 -17.32
C LYS A 10 -14.59 24.90 -15.93
N ILE A 11 -13.68 24.70 -14.99
CA ILE A 11 -14.00 24.45 -13.57
C ILE A 11 -13.53 25.69 -12.80
N GLU A 12 -14.46 26.34 -12.11
CA GLU A 12 -14.13 27.49 -11.28
C GLU A 12 -13.21 27.05 -10.12
N PRO A 13 -12.12 27.78 -9.80
CA PRO A 13 -11.16 27.40 -8.76
C PRO A 13 -11.80 27.14 -7.39
N GLU A 14 -12.89 27.84 -7.07
CA GLU A 14 -13.65 27.69 -5.84
C GLU A 14 -14.28 26.30 -5.73
N SER A 15 -14.67 25.73 -6.87
CA SER A 15 -15.25 24.38 -7.01
C SER A 15 -14.22 23.26 -6.95
N VAL A 16 -12.92 23.57 -6.96
CA VAL A 16 -11.86 22.57 -6.81
C VAL A 16 -11.70 22.23 -5.33
N VAL A 17 -11.95 20.96 -5.01
CA VAL A 17 -11.84 20.43 -3.64
C VAL A 17 -10.71 19.40 -3.56
N PRO A 18 -9.81 19.49 -2.56
CA PRO A 18 -8.77 18.49 -2.35
C PRO A 18 -9.36 17.10 -2.05
N ASP A 19 -8.87 16.08 -2.75
CA ASP A 19 -9.23 14.69 -2.47
C ASP A 19 -8.42 14.14 -1.29
N THR A 20 -9.11 13.88 -0.19
CA THR A 20 -8.53 13.38 1.06
C THR A 20 -7.91 11.98 0.93
N LEU A 21 -8.43 11.12 0.05
CA LEU A 21 -7.90 9.77 -0.15
C LEU A 21 -6.50 9.83 -0.79
N HIS A 22 -6.40 10.47 -1.96
CA HIS A 22 -5.13 10.56 -2.68
C HIS A 22 -4.12 11.45 -1.95
N MET A 23 -4.59 12.46 -1.21
CA MET A 23 -3.73 13.23 -0.32
C MET A 23 -3.07 12.36 0.75
N CYS A 24 -3.83 11.50 1.43
CA CYS A 24 -3.28 10.53 2.39
C CYS A 24 -2.21 9.65 1.72
N LEU A 25 -2.53 9.03 0.59
CA LEU A 25 -1.61 8.14 -0.14
C LEU A 25 -0.29 8.86 -0.51
N ARG A 26 -0.40 10.07 -1.07
CA ARG A 26 0.76 10.79 -1.63
C ARG A 26 1.64 11.38 -0.55
N VAL A 27 1.05 11.87 0.54
CA VAL A 27 1.82 12.38 1.68
C VAL A 27 2.48 11.22 2.44
N VAL A 28 1.76 10.13 2.75
CA VAL A 28 2.37 8.96 3.42
C VAL A 28 3.48 8.36 2.59
N ASN A 29 3.33 8.24 1.27
CA ASN A 29 4.42 7.78 0.41
C ASN A 29 5.66 8.68 0.53
N ARG A 30 5.49 10.01 0.61
CA ARG A 30 6.63 10.91 0.81
C ARG A 30 7.24 10.73 2.19
N LEU A 31 6.44 10.60 3.24
CA LEU A 31 6.94 10.38 4.60
C LEU A 31 7.70 9.04 4.72
N LEU A 32 7.23 7.99 4.06
CA LEU A 32 7.95 6.70 3.98
C LEU A 32 9.26 6.83 3.22
N ASP A 33 9.27 7.50 2.07
CA ASP A 33 10.50 7.72 1.30
C ASP A 33 11.54 8.48 2.13
N ASN A 34 11.11 9.44 2.96
CA ASN A 34 12.00 10.17 3.85
C ASN A 34 12.64 9.26 4.91
N LEU A 35 11.87 8.34 5.49
CA LEU A 35 12.39 7.35 6.44
C LEU A 35 13.34 6.37 5.76
N VAL A 36 13.03 5.91 4.54
CA VAL A 36 13.93 5.03 3.76
C VAL A 36 15.26 5.73 3.49
N ILE A 37 15.24 7.00 3.08
CA ILE A 37 16.46 7.80 2.87
C ILE A 37 17.28 7.88 4.17
N GLU A 38 16.62 8.10 5.30
CA GLU A 38 17.31 8.18 6.59
C GLU A 38 17.97 6.86 7.00
N MET A 39 17.31 5.71 6.74
CA MET A 39 17.89 4.39 7.00
C MET A 39 19.06 4.08 6.08
N GLU A 40 18.96 4.44 4.79
CA GLU A 40 20.05 4.29 3.84
C GLU A 40 21.25 5.16 4.22
N ASP A 41 21.00 6.39 4.73
CA ASP A 41 22.05 7.26 5.24
C ASP A 41 22.76 6.62 6.45
N PHE A 42 22.04 6.02 7.39
CA PHE A 42 22.65 5.26 8.49
C PHE A 42 23.53 4.11 7.99
N ASP A 43 23.02 3.29 7.07
CA ASP A 43 23.77 2.17 6.50
C ASP A 43 25.04 2.65 5.76
N CYS A 44 24.98 3.82 5.11
CA CYS A 44 26.14 4.43 4.48
C CYS A 44 27.17 4.91 5.51
N GLU A 45 26.73 5.66 6.51
CA GLU A 45 27.59 6.23 7.56
C GLU A 45 28.32 5.13 8.36
N GLU A 46 27.63 4.04 8.69
CA GLU A 46 28.24 2.92 9.38
C GLU A 46 29.26 2.18 8.53
N LYS A 47 28.99 1.97 7.24
CA LYS A 47 29.96 1.34 6.32
C LYS A 47 31.20 2.21 6.11
N VAL A 48 31.05 3.53 6.10
CA VAL A 48 32.20 4.46 6.05
C VAL A 48 33.05 4.34 7.32
N ARG A 49 32.42 4.24 8.49
CA ARG A 49 33.12 4.10 9.78
C ARG A 49 33.75 2.71 9.97
N ASN A 50 33.06 1.67 9.54
CA ASN A 50 33.51 0.29 9.63
C ASN A 50 33.03 -0.49 8.39
N PRO A 51 33.91 -0.73 7.40
CA PRO A 51 33.56 -1.45 6.18
C PRO A 51 33.09 -2.91 6.41
N ARG A 52 33.34 -3.47 7.60
CA ARG A 52 32.88 -4.80 8.01
C ARG A 52 31.58 -4.76 8.82
N ALA A 53 30.98 -3.58 9.02
CA ALA A 53 29.69 -3.47 9.67
C ALA A 53 28.64 -4.25 8.87
N MET A 54 27.87 -5.08 9.57
CA MET A 54 26.78 -5.88 9.03
C MET A 54 25.41 -5.28 9.39
N ALA A 55 25.37 -4.05 9.90
CA ALA A 55 24.12 -3.41 10.23
C ALA A 55 23.33 -3.12 8.94
N ASP A 56 22.03 -3.37 9.03
CA ASP A 56 21.09 -3.18 7.94
C ASP A 56 19.86 -2.48 8.53
N HIS A 57 20.01 -1.17 8.74
CA HIS A 57 18.98 -0.27 9.26
C HIS A 57 17.78 -0.27 8.35
N LEU A 58 17.99 -0.33 7.03
CA LEU A 58 16.91 -0.45 6.07
C LEU A 58 16.11 -1.74 6.28
N ALA A 59 16.76 -2.89 6.45
CA ALA A 59 16.05 -4.15 6.72
C ALA A 59 15.34 -4.14 8.08
N MET A 60 15.94 -3.54 9.11
CA MET A 60 15.28 -3.36 10.42
C MET A 60 14.02 -2.50 10.28
N PHE A 61 14.10 -1.38 9.55
CA PHE A 61 12.96 -0.53 9.25
C PHE A 61 11.89 -1.26 8.45
N ILE A 62 12.26 -2.02 7.42
CA ILE A 62 11.31 -2.82 6.63
C ILE A 62 10.56 -3.82 7.53
N LYS A 63 11.27 -4.55 8.40
CA LYS A 63 10.64 -5.46 9.37
C LYS A 63 9.68 -4.72 10.30
N LEU A 64 10.07 -3.53 10.75
CA LEU A 64 9.26 -2.68 11.63
C LEU A 64 7.98 -2.19 10.93
N VAL A 65 8.07 -1.72 9.69
CA VAL A 65 6.91 -1.33 8.88
C VAL A 65 5.98 -2.52 8.68
N ASN A 66 6.51 -3.69 8.30
CA ASN A 66 5.71 -4.91 8.14
C ASN A 66 5.01 -5.34 9.44
N SER A 67 5.63 -5.11 10.60
CA SER A 67 5.01 -5.38 11.91
C SER A 67 3.77 -4.53 12.21
N CYS A 68 3.49 -3.48 11.41
CA CYS A 68 2.26 -2.70 11.49
C CYS A 68 1.07 -3.35 10.73
N GLY A 69 1.26 -4.55 10.17
CA GLY A 69 0.21 -5.28 9.46
C GLY A 69 0.08 -4.90 7.98
N VAL A 70 1.14 -4.36 7.38
CA VAL A 70 1.23 -4.07 5.95
C VAL A 70 2.27 -4.96 5.29
N LYS A 71 2.24 -5.07 3.95
CA LYS A 71 3.32 -5.69 3.19
C LYS A 71 4.16 -4.59 2.56
N PHE A 72 5.40 -4.46 3.01
CA PHE A 72 6.32 -3.42 2.58
C PHE A 72 7.68 -4.01 2.24
N ALA A 73 8.19 -3.61 1.08
CA ALA A 73 9.51 -3.94 0.56
C ALA A 73 10.05 -2.76 -0.23
N VAL A 74 11.38 -2.65 -0.29
CA VAL A 74 12.14 -1.65 -1.04
C VAL A 74 13.06 -2.40 -2.00
N TRP A 75 13.16 -1.94 -3.25
CA TRP A 75 14.03 -2.53 -4.27
C TRP A 75 14.50 -1.47 -5.27
N GLN A 76 15.52 -1.83 -6.06
CA GLN A 76 16.02 -1.00 -7.14
C GLN A 76 15.33 -1.37 -8.45
N ASP A 77 14.74 -0.39 -9.12
CA ASP A 77 14.21 -0.49 -10.47
C ASP A 77 15.17 0.21 -11.45
N GLU A 78 15.52 -0.45 -12.55
CA GLU A 78 16.49 0.07 -13.52
C GLU A 78 16.10 1.42 -14.12
N ARG A 79 14.79 1.71 -14.24
CA ARG A 79 14.28 2.92 -14.89
C ARG A 79 13.94 4.02 -13.91
N LYS A 80 13.46 3.63 -12.72
CA LYS A 80 12.90 4.56 -11.72
C LYS A 80 13.84 4.78 -10.54
N GLY A 81 14.93 4.04 -10.46
CA GLY A 81 15.80 4.03 -9.28
C GLY A 81 15.16 3.29 -8.13
N ARG A 82 15.32 3.79 -6.90
CA ARG A 82 14.73 3.19 -5.71
C ARG A 82 13.20 3.26 -5.75
N VAL A 83 12.55 2.12 -5.56
CA VAL A 83 11.09 1.99 -5.49
C VAL A 83 10.71 1.16 -4.26
N PHE A 84 9.53 1.43 -3.71
CA PHE A 84 8.97 0.63 -2.63
C PHE A 84 7.51 0.24 -2.91
N THR A 85 7.00 -0.68 -2.09
CA THR A 85 5.65 -1.24 -2.26
C THR A 85 4.60 -0.13 -2.24
N SER A 86 3.77 -0.08 -3.29
CA SER A 86 2.63 0.85 -3.33
C SER A 86 1.56 0.40 -2.34
N LEU A 87 1.26 1.27 -1.37
CA LEU A 87 0.30 0.99 -0.31
C LEU A 87 -1.11 1.47 -0.67
N SER A 88 -2.11 0.71 -0.22
CA SER A 88 -3.51 1.09 -0.28
C SER A 88 -3.89 2.09 0.81
N GLY A 89 -5.05 2.75 0.68
CA GLY A 89 -5.51 3.73 1.67
C GLY A 89 -5.67 3.14 3.07
N ASN A 90 -6.06 1.86 3.17
CA ASN A 90 -6.16 1.17 4.46
C ASN A 90 -4.77 0.89 5.06
N GLU A 91 -3.79 0.49 4.24
CA GLU A 91 -2.42 0.27 4.70
C GLU A 91 -1.77 1.58 5.16
N CYS A 92 -1.98 2.70 4.45
CA CYS A 92 -1.55 4.02 4.90
C CYS A 92 -2.16 4.42 6.26
N ARG A 93 -3.46 4.13 6.48
CA ARG A 93 -4.12 4.37 7.78
C ARG A 93 -3.52 3.52 8.91
N LEU A 94 -3.20 2.25 8.65
CA LEU A 94 -2.53 1.40 9.63
C LEU A 94 -1.15 1.98 10.02
N LEU A 95 -0.38 2.45 9.04
CA LEU A 95 0.92 3.05 9.30
C LEU A 95 0.80 4.34 10.10
N LEU A 96 -0.11 5.25 9.74
CA LEU A 96 -0.35 6.48 10.49
C LEU A 96 -0.72 6.23 11.96
N LEU A 97 -1.40 5.12 12.24
CA LEU A 97 -1.83 4.75 13.58
C LEU A 97 -0.71 4.08 14.40
N TYR A 98 0.05 3.16 13.80
CA TYR A 98 0.95 2.27 14.56
C TYR A 98 2.44 2.52 14.35
N LEU A 99 2.84 3.12 13.24
CA LEU A 99 4.26 3.33 12.94
C LEU A 99 4.93 4.34 13.89
N PRO A 100 4.34 5.51 14.23
CA PRO A 100 5.04 6.56 14.97
C PRO A 100 5.61 6.10 16.32
N GLU A 101 4.86 5.32 17.09
CA GLU A 101 5.33 4.80 18.38
C GLU A 101 6.50 3.82 18.23
N LYS A 102 6.58 3.11 17.09
CA LYS A 102 7.64 2.15 16.80
C LYS A 102 8.90 2.80 16.24
N LEU A 103 8.86 4.07 15.82
CA LEU A 103 10.04 4.78 15.31
C LEU A 103 11.02 5.20 16.41
N ARG A 104 10.60 5.18 17.68
CA ARG A 104 11.47 5.52 18.82
C ARG A 104 12.68 4.59 18.91
N GLY A 105 13.85 5.19 19.06
CA GLY A 105 15.14 4.52 19.11
C GLY A 105 15.69 4.09 17.75
N LEU A 106 14.95 4.27 16.65
CA LEU A 106 15.38 3.90 15.29
C LEU A 106 15.91 5.11 14.50
N LEU A 107 15.43 6.31 14.81
CA LEU A 107 15.76 7.54 14.06
C LEU A 107 16.95 8.28 14.69
N HIS A 108 17.43 9.32 14.00
CA HIS A 108 18.43 10.21 14.58
C HIS A 108 17.88 10.92 15.82
N ARG A 109 18.60 10.85 16.93
CA ARG A 109 18.15 11.36 18.24
C ARG A 109 17.80 12.85 18.25
N ASP A 110 18.43 13.63 17.37
CA ASP A 110 18.22 15.08 17.24
C ASP A 110 16.85 15.44 16.62
N THR A 111 16.29 14.54 15.81
CA THR A 111 15.13 14.82 14.95
C THR A 111 13.98 13.82 15.13
N GLU A 112 14.20 12.72 15.86
CA GLU A 112 13.23 11.67 16.13
C GLU A 112 11.87 12.19 16.59
N LEU A 113 11.84 13.03 17.64
CA LEU A 113 10.60 13.55 18.20
C LEU A 113 9.82 14.38 17.19
N SER A 114 10.53 15.17 16.37
CA SER A 114 9.92 15.97 15.30
C SER A 114 9.35 15.11 14.18
N VAL A 115 10.03 14.02 13.81
CA VAL A 115 9.51 13.06 12.82
C VAL A 115 8.27 12.35 13.35
N ILE A 116 8.28 11.88 14.60
CA ILE A 116 7.12 11.24 15.24
C ILE A 116 5.94 12.22 15.31
N ALA A 117 6.18 13.45 15.77
CA ALA A 117 5.17 14.49 15.86
C ALA A 117 4.58 14.83 14.48
N LEU A 118 5.38 14.87 13.42
CA LEU A 118 4.92 15.11 12.05
C LEU A 118 3.90 14.04 11.61
N TRP A 119 4.21 12.76 11.81
CA TRP A 119 3.30 11.66 11.46
C TRP A 119 2.01 11.71 12.27
N GLN A 120 2.10 11.92 13.59
CA GLN A 120 0.95 11.99 14.49
C GLN A 120 0.06 13.20 14.18
N THR A 121 0.67 14.36 13.88
CA THR A 121 -0.07 15.57 13.50
C THR A 121 -0.80 15.36 12.18
N PHE A 122 -0.16 14.72 11.19
CA PHE A 122 -0.81 14.41 9.92
C PHE A 122 -1.97 13.41 10.07
N HIS A 123 -1.81 12.37 10.89
CA HIS A 123 -2.91 11.45 11.21
C HIS A 123 -4.10 12.17 11.87
N THR A 124 -3.81 13.07 12.81
CA THR A 124 -4.83 13.88 13.49
C THR A 124 -5.54 14.81 12.51
N LEU A 125 -4.80 15.44 11.59
CA LEU A 125 -5.35 16.32 10.57
C LEU A 125 -6.29 15.56 9.61
N LEU A 126 -5.89 14.37 9.13
CA LEU A 126 -6.76 13.55 8.28
C LEU A 126 -8.04 13.14 9.02
N THR A 127 -7.92 12.75 10.29
CA THR A 127 -9.09 12.42 11.12
C THR A 127 -10.01 13.63 11.31
N HIS A 128 -9.43 14.81 11.47
CA HIS A 128 -10.17 16.07 11.54
C HIS A 128 -10.96 16.31 10.24
N PHE A 129 -10.32 16.18 9.07
CA PHE A 129 -11.00 16.33 7.79
C PHE A 129 -12.16 15.37 7.58
N GLU A 130 -12.09 14.16 8.15
CA GLU A 130 -13.12 13.13 7.99
C GLU A 130 -14.31 13.28 8.95
N ARG A 131 -14.11 13.87 10.14
CA ARG A 131 -15.08 13.77 11.25
C ARG A 131 -15.50 15.10 11.85
N ASN A 132 -14.68 16.13 11.74
CA ASN A 132 -14.96 17.44 12.33
C ASN A 132 -15.69 18.33 11.31
N THR A 133 -16.67 19.10 11.80
CA THR A 133 -17.44 20.07 11.00
C THR A 133 -17.32 21.51 11.49
N SER A 134 -16.64 21.76 12.61
CA SER A 134 -16.42 23.09 13.18
C SER A 134 -15.25 23.82 12.52
N GLY A 135 -14.26 23.07 12.02
CA GLY A 135 -13.05 23.63 11.41
C GLY A 135 -12.06 24.25 12.40
N GLU A 136 -12.29 24.11 13.71
CA GLU A 136 -11.40 24.66 14.74
C GLU A 136 -10.01 24.01 14.70
N ASN A 137 -8.96 24.82 14.80
CA ASN A 137 -7.56 24.38 14.84
C ASN A 137 -7.07 23.63 13.57
N VAL A 138 -7.86 23.60 12.49
CA VAL A 138 -7.48 22.90 11.25
C VAL A 138 -6.33 23.61 10.54
N GLU A 139 -6.34 24.94 10.54
CA GLU A 139 -5.28 25.76 9.97
C GLU A 139 -3.97 25.59 10.72
N ASP A 140 -4.01 25.62 12.05
CA ASP A 140 -2.83 25.42 12.90
C ASP A 140 -2.20 24.06 12.64
N LYS A 141 -3.01 22.99 12.60
CA LYS A 141 -2.52 21.64 12.28
C LYS A 141 -1.87 21.57 10.89
N SER A 142 -2.49 22.15 9.86
CA SER A 142 -1.92 22.20 8.51
C SER A 142 -0.60 22.96 8.47
N ARG A 143 -0.51 24.10 9.17
CA ARG A 143 0.72 24.90 9.27
C ARG A 143 1.81 24.18 10.06
N THR A 144 1.47 23.52 11.16
CA THR A 144 2.42 22.73 11.96
C THR A 144 3.09 21.65 11.12
N ILE A 145 2.32 20.89 10.34
CA ILE A 145 2.87 19.84 9.46
C ILE A 145 3.88 20.43 8.49
N PHE A 146 3.52 21.52 7.82
CA PHE A 146 4.41 22.16 6.85
C PHE A 146 5.67 22.71 7.52
N LYS A 147 5.51 23.43 8.63
CA LYS A 147 6.62 24.00 9.40
C LYS A 147 7.59 22.90 9.84
N THR A 148 7.11 21.84 10.49
CA THR A 148 7.93 20.70 10.92
C THR A 148 8.63 20.04 9.73
N PHE A 149 7.93 19.87 8.60
CA PHE A 149 8.53 19.30 7.38
C PHE A 149 9.67 20.14 6.81
N ILE A 150 9.55 21.47 6.85
CA ILE A 150 10.61 22.38 6.38
C ILE A 150 11.77 22.44 7.38
N GLU A 151 11.47 22.56 8.68
CA GLU A 151 12.48 22.63 9.75
C GLU A 151 13.35 21.37 9.79
N LEU A 152 12.77 20.18 9.61
CA LEU A 152 13.52 18.93 9.46
C LEU A 152 14.52 19.00 8.30
N GLY A 153 14.20 19.68 7.20
CA GLY A 153 15.11 19.83 6.06
C GLY A 153 16.17 20.92 6.25
N ASN A 154 15.96 21.86 7.17
CA ASN A 154 16.99 22.83 7.56
C ASN A 154 18.06 22.18 8.46
N THR A 155 17.81 20.96 8.95
CA THR A 155 18.81 20.11 9.60
C THR A 155 19.52 19.22 8.58
N ALA A 156 20.33 18.25 9.03
CA ALA A 156 21.04 17.32 8.15
C ALA A 156 20.13 16.24 7.49
N ARG A 157 18.80 16.29 7.65
CA ARG A 157 17.89 15.25 7.14
C ARG A 157 17.51 15.46 5.67
N LYS A 158 18.20 14.77 4.77
CA LYS A 158 18.06 14.87 3.29
C LYS A 158 16.65 14.59 2.75
N GLY A 159 15.83 13.84 3.48
CA GLY A 159 14.46 13.51 3.08
C GLY A 159 13.49 14.70 3.10
N TYR A 160 13.82 15.76 3.83
CA TYR A 160 12.91 16.86 4.17
C TYR A 160 13.31 18.19 3.52
N GLY A 161 12.54 19.26 3.76
CA GLY A 161 12.85 20.60 3.26
C GLY A 161 12.09 21.02 1.99
N GLY A 162 12.35 22.26 1.55
CA GLY A 162 11.59 22.92 0.48
C GLY A 162 11.66 22.19 -0.88
N ASN A 163 12.83 21.65 -1.23
CA ASN A 163 13.03 20.82 -2.43
C ASN A 163 12.25 19.49 -2.40
N ARG A 164 11.76 19.07 -1.24
CA ARG A 164 11.02 17.82 -1.04
C ARG A 164 9.52 18.03 -0.92
N VAL A 165 9.04 19.27 -1.00
CA VAL A 165 7.61 19.60 -0.99
C VAL A 165 6.97 19.12 -2.30
N THR A 166 5.98 18.23 -2.18
CA THR A 166 5.17 17.76 -3.31
C THR A 166 3.92 18.63 -3.46
N PRO A 167 3.23 18.60 -4.63
CA PRO A 167 1.96 19.30 -4.80
C PRO A 167 0.94 18.97 -3.70
N TYR A 168 0.89 17.71 -3.25
CA TYR A 168 -0.02 17.30 -2.17
C TYR A 168 0.38 17.85 -0.80
N ILE A 169 1.68 17.98 -0.49
CA ILE A 169 2.14 18.64 0.74
C ILE A 169 1.78 20.13 0.70
N HIS A 170 1.97 20.79 -0.44
CA HIS A 170 1.56 22.18 -0.62
C HIS A 170 0.04 22.35 -0.45
N ILE A 171 -0.77 21.46 -1.03
CA ILE A 171 -2.23 21.45 -0.86
C ILE A 171 -2.63 21.31 0.60
N VAL A 172 -2.03 20.36 1.34
CA VAL A 172 -2.25 20.20 2.79
C VAL A 172 -1.95 21.51 3.51
N ALA A 173 -0.79 22.11 3.25
CA ALA A 173 -0.33 23.28 3.98
C ALA A 173 -1.16 24.55 3.73
N HIS A 174 -1.59 24.79 2.48
CA HIS A 174 -2.11 26.09 2.07
C HIS A 174 -3.58 26.11 1.68
N HIS A 175 -4.15 24.97 1.26
CA HIS A 175 -5.48 24.95 0.63
C HIS A 175 -6.51 24.19 1.45
N THR A 176 -6.11 23.13 2.15
CA THR A 176 -7.07 22.24 2.83
C THR A 176 -7.82 22.92 3.98
N ALA A 177 -7.19 23.77 4.79
CA ALA A 177 -7.83 24.41 5.93
C ALA A 177 -9.00 25.31 5.48
N ALA A 178 -8.74 26.23 4.54
CA ALA A 178 -9.76 27.11 3.97
C ALA A 178 -10.90 26.31 3.32
N LYS A 179 -10.57 25.26 2.57
CA LYS A 179 -11.59 24.39 1.94
C LYS A 179 -12.39 23.59 2.96
N HIS A 180 -11.78 23.15 4.06
CA HIS A 180 -12.48 22.46 5.13
C HIS A 180 -13.50 23.38 5.82
N VAL A 181 -13.12 24.62 6.12
CA VAL A 181 -14.05 25.62 6.67
C VAL A 181 -15.17 25.93 5.67
N GLN A 182 -14.83 26.16 4.40
CA GLN A 182 -15.79 26.47 3.34
C GLN A 182 -16.85 25.36 3.17
N TYR A 183 -16.41 24.10 3.12
CA TYR A 183 -17.28 22.96 2.84
C TYR A 183 -17.74 22.22 4.10
N ARG A 184 -17.41 22.74 5.29
CA ARG A 184 -17.58 22.15 6.62
C ARG A 184 -16.82 20.85 6.87
N CYS A 185 -16.77 19.94 5.91
CA CYS A 185 -16.09 18.65 6.05
C CYS A 185 -15.50 18.20 4.71
N LEU A 186 -14.18 18.05 4.66
CA LEU A 186 -13.47 17.58 3.46
C LEU A 186 -13.64 16.08 3.21
N GLY A 187 -13.94 15.32 4.26
CA GLY A 187 -14.17 13.87 4.17
C GLY A 187 -15.31 13.51 3.21
N TRP A 188 -16.32 14.38 3.09
CA TRP A 188 -17.45 14.20 2.16
C TRP A 188 -17.04 14.20 0.69
N PHE A 189 -15.92 14.85 0.36
CA PHE A 189 -15.40 14.99 -0.99
C PHE A 189 -14.31 13.95 -1.31
N SER A 190 -14.15 12.94 -0.45
CA SER A 190 -13.22 11.84 -0.70
C SER A 190 -13.62 11.03 -1.93
N SER A 191 -12.65 10.71 -2.80
CA SER A 191 -12.87 9.83 -3.95
C SER A 191 -13.05 8.35 -3.58
N GLN A 192 -12.97 7.99 -2.29
CA GLN A 192 -13.05 6.60 -1.83
C GLN A 192 -14.32 5.88 -2.31
N GLY A 193 -15.47 6.56 -2.36
CA GLY A 193 -16.70 5.99 -2.87
C GLY A 193 -16.63 5.63 -4.36
N LEU A 194 -15.97 6.47 -5.15
CA LEU A 194 -15.76 6.25 -6.58
C LEU A 194 -14.83 5.05 -6.82
N GLU A 195 -13.72 4.95 -6.10
CA GLU A 195 -12.77 3.83 -6.24
C GLU A 195 -13.41 2.48 -5.88
N LYS A 196 -14.23 2.45 -4.81
CA LYS A 196 -14.99 1.23 -4.46
C LYS A 196 -15.97 0.83 -5.57
N LYS A 197 -16.66 1.80 -6.17
CA LYS A 197 -17.57 1.52 -7.31
C LYS A 197 -16.79 1.02 -8.52
N ASN A 198 -15.61 1.57 -8.80
CA ASN A 198 -14.74 1.08 -9.86
C ASN A 198 -14.34 -0.39 -9.66
N ASP A 199 -13.97 -0.78 -8.44
CA ASP A 199 -13.61 -2.17 -8.13
C ASP A 199 -14.80 -3.13 -8.30
N VAL A 200 -16.00 -2.71 -7.90
CA VAL A 200 -17.24 -3.47 -8.15
C VAL A 200 -17.49 -3.62 -9.65
N LEU A 201 -17.41 -2.53 -10.41
CA LEU A 201 -17.63 -2.57 -11.86
C LEU A 201 -16.62 -3.45 -12.58
N LYS A 202 -15.33 -3.39 -12.20
CA LYS A 202 -14.29 -4.30 -12.73
C LYS A 202 -14.64 -5.76 -12.45
N THR A 203 -15.06 -6.06 -11.22
CA THR A 203 -15.44 -7.42 -10.81
C THR A 203 -16.63 -7.93 -11.63
N LEU A 204 -17.67 -7.11 -11.79
CA LEU A 204 -18.84 -7.45 -12.61
C LEU A 204 -18.46 -7.63 -14.07
N HIS A 205 -17.65 -6.73 -14.60
CA HIS A 205 -17.15 -6.79 -15.95
C HIS A 205 -16.41 -8.10 -16.20
N HIS A 206 -15.45 -8.49 -15.35
CA HIS A 206 -14.65 -9.71 -15.57
C HIS A 206 -15.38 -11.01 -15.23
N GLY A 207 -16.26 -11.03 -14.22
CA GLY A 207 -16.84 -12.26 -13.71
C GLY A 207 -18.30 -12.53 -14.06
N LYS A 208 -19.08 -11.51 -14.48
CA LYS A 208 -20.55 -11.63 -14.62
C LYS A 208 -21.14 -11.06 -15.91
N SER A 209 -20.36 -10.33 -16.71
CA SER A 209 -20.80 -9.78 -17.99
C SER A 209 -20.65 -10.80 -19.11
N ASN A 210 -21.63 -10.89 -20.02
CA ASN A 210 -21.56 -11.75 -21.21
C ASN A 210 -20.69 -11.15 -22.34
N LYS A 211 -20.23 -9.91 -22.16
CA LYS A 211 -19.28 -9.17 -23.03
C LYS A 211 -19.85 -8.72 -24.38
N TRP A 212 -21.15 -8.92 -24.64
CA TRP A 212 -21.81 -8.35 -25.83
C TRP A 212 -21.96 -6.84 -25.72
N ASN A 213 -22.36 -6.34 -24.55
CA ASN A 213 -22.30 -4.91 -24.23
C ASN A 213 -21.75 -4.75 -22.80
N PRO A 214 -20.43 -4.86 -22.63
CA PRO A 214 -19.82 -4.97 -21.31
C PRO A 214 -20.09 -3.78 -20.39
N VAL A 215 -20.28 -2.59 -20.97
CA VAL A 215 -20.58 -1.37 -20.22
C VAL A 215 -22.03 -1.41 -19.72
N ALA A 216 -22.99 -1.66 -20.62
CA ALA A 216 -24.39 -1.74 -20.24
C ALA A 216 -24.65 -2.89 -19.26
N ASP A 217 -23.99 -4.03 -19.43
CA ASP A 217 -24.13 -5.18 -18.56
C ASP A 217 -23.60 -4.91 -17.16
N ALA A 218 -22.39 -4.34 -17.05
CA ALA A 218 -21.81 -3.98 -15.75
C ALA A 218 -22.70 -2.97 -15.01
N LEU A 219 -23.22 -1.95 -15.71
CA LEU A 219 -24.12 -0.96 -15.13
C LEU A 219 -25.46 -1.57 -14.68
N LYS A 220 -26.10 -2.40 -15.51
CA LYS A 220 -27.35 -3.09 -15.16
C LYS A 220 -27.16 -4.03 -13.96
N LEU A 221 -26.06 -4.78 -13.93
CA LEU A 221 -25.74 -5.68 -12.81
C LEU A 221 -25.44 -4.92 -11.51
N ALA A 222 -24.73 -3.79 -11.60
CA ALA A 222 -24.52 -2.91 -10.46
C ALA A 222 -25.86 -2.40 -9.91
N LYS A 223 -26.74 -1.89 -10.79
CA LYS A 223 -28.04 -1.38 -10.36
C LYS A 223 -28.94 -2.44 -9.73
N ARG A 224 -28.96 -3.66 -10.30
CA ARG A 224 -29.69 -4.79 -9.70
C ARG A 224 -29.18 -5.13 -8.30
N SER A 225 -27.88 -5.04 -8.08
CA SER A 225 -27.27 -5.33 -6.77
C SER A 225 -27.66 -4.29 -5.71
N GLU A 226 -27.77 -3.01 -6.10
CA GLU A 226 -28.27 -1.93 -5.21
C GLU A 226 -29.71 -2.20 -4.76
N VAL A 227 -30.63 -2.48 -5.71
CA VAL A 227 -32.04 -2.75 -5.41
C VAL A 227 -32.22 -3.95 -4.48
N VAL A 228 -31.42 -5.01 -4.67
CA VAL A 228 -31.44 -6.17 -3.77
C VAL A 228 -30.98 -5.77 -2.36
N SER A 229 -29.94 -4.95 -2.24
CA SER A 229 -29.42 -4.52 -0.93
C SER A 229 -30.39 -3.63 -0.14
N GLU A 230 -31.20 -2.83 -0.82
CA GLU A 230 -32.23 -1.97 -0.20
C GLU A 230 -33.48 -2.77 0.21
N SER A 231 -33.78 -3.85 -0.52
CA SER A 231 -34.98 -4.68 -0.31
C SER A 231 -34.77 -5.89 0.61
N THR A 232 -33.53 -6.29 0.87
CA THR A 232 -33.22 -7.38 1.81
C THR A 232 -32.65 -6.84 3.12
N GLY A 233 -33.45 -6.91 4.19
CA GLY A 233 -32.94 -6.67 5.54
C GLY A 233 -31.78 -7.62 5.88
N LEU A 234 -30.88 -7.21 6.79
CA LEU A 234 -29.79 -8.07 7.25
C LEU A 234 -30.36 -9.41 7.70
N ARG A 235 -30.01 -10.50 6.99
CA ARG A 235 -30.34 -11.85 7.43
C ARG A 235 -29.69 -12.05 8.80
N SER A 236 -30.50 -12.19 9.84
CA SER A 236 -29.98 -12.57 11.14
C SER A 236 -29.38 -13.96 11.02
N TYR A 237 -28.10 -14.09 11.35
CA TYR A 237 -27.45 -15.39 11.48
C TYR A 237 -26.77 -15.45 12.84
N ARG A 238 -27.01 -16.56 13.54
CA ARG A 238 -26.39 -16.83 14.83
C ARG A 238 -25.00 -17.42 14.58
N LYS A 239 -23.95 -16.70 14.97
CA LYS A 239 -22.58 -17.21 14.97
C LYS A 239 -22.41 -18.16 16.15
N VAL A 240 -22.40 -19.46 15.89
CA VAL A 240 -22.33 -20.49 16.92
C VAL A 240 -20.89 -20.67 17.45
N ASP A 241 -19.89 -20.56 16.58
CA ASP A 241 -18.48 -20.75 16.96
C ASP A 241 -17.83 -19.44 17.43
N THR A 242 -17.98 -19.14 18.71
CA THR A 242 -17.44 -17.93 19.34
C THR A 242 -15.92 -17.86 19.28
N VAL A 243 -15.24 -19.01 19.31
CA VAL A 243 -13.77 -19.09 19.24
C VAL A 243 -13.29 -18.71 17.84
N TYR A 244 -13.91 -19.26 16.79
CA TYR A 244 -13.58 -18.93 15.41
C TYR A 244 -13.83 -17.45 15.08
N TRP A 245 -14.95 -16.89 15.55
CA TRP A 245 -15.37 -15.53 15.20
C TRP A 245 -14.82 -14.43 16.13
N GLY A 246 -14.60 -14.72 17.41
CA GLY A 246 -14.27 -13.74 18.45
C GLY A 246 -12.83 -13.80 18.95
N GLU A 247 -12.26 -15.00 19.10
CA GLU A 247 -10.96 -15.21 19.76
C GLU A 247 -9.76 -15.22 18.80
N GLY A 248 -9.92 -14.64 17.60
CA GLY A 248 -8.78 -14.35 16.71
C GLY A 248 -8.42 -15.44 15.69
N ARG A 249 -8.95 -16.67 15.78
CA ARG A 249 -8.70 -17.75 14.78
C ARG A 249 -8.87 -17.32 13.32
N ILE A 250 -9.93 -16.57 13.01
CA ILE A 250 -10.15 -16.04 11.65
C ILE A 250 -9.14 -14.95 11.27
N LYS A 251 -8.71 -14.14 12.24
CA LYS A 251 -7.72 -13.07 12.04
C LYS A 251 -6.35 -13.69 11.77
N ASP A 252 -5.98 -14.72 12.52
CA ASP A 252 -4.73 -15.45 12.38
C ASP A 252 -4.69 -16.25 11.08
N SER A 253 -5.79 -16.93 10.72
CA SER A 253 -5.92 -17.61 9.43
C SER A 253 -5.78 -16.66 8.24
N ARG A 254 -6.33 -15.43 8.34
CA ARG A 254 -6.20 -14.41 7.29
C ARG A 254 -4.79 -13.84 7.22
N ASN A 255 -4.13 -13.64 8.36
CA ASN A 255 -2.75 -13.18 8.43
C ASN A 255 -1.77 -14.23 7.86
N GLY A 256 -2.06 -15.52 8.07
CA GLY A 256 -1.27 -16.64 7.53
C GLY A 256 -1.49 -16.94 6.04
N ARG A 257 -2.53 -16.37 5.40
CA ARG A 257 -2.72 -16.52 3.95
C ARG A 257 -1.73 -15.64 3.20
N GLN A 258 -0.69 -16.27 2.65
CA GLN A 258 0.19 -15.65 1.67
C GLN A 258 -0.66 -15.09 0.51
N ARG A 259 -0.73 -13.75 0.38
CA ARG A 259 -0.98 -13.12 -0.92
C ARG A 259 0.15 -13.57 -1.84
N SER A 260 -0.18 -14.11 -3.01
CA SER A 260 0.74 -14.68 -4.01
C SER A 260 1.90 -13.75 -4.37
N ALA A 261 2.95 -13.80 -3.57
CA ALA A 261 4.30 -13.36 -3.85
C ALA A 261 5.14 -14.40 -3.11
N LEU A 262 5.73 -15.31 -3.87
CA LEU A 262 6.48 -16.46 -3.36
C LEU A 262 7.80 -15.97 -2.75
N ASP A 263 8.05 -16.32 -1.49
CA ASP A 263 9.41 -16.36 -0.93
C ASP A 263 10.14 -17.57 -1.52
N HIS A 264 11.35 -17.36 -2.03
CA HIS A 264 12.19 -18.42 -2.59
C HIS A 264 12.97 -19.16 -1.49
N PRO A 265 12.86 -20.50 -1.38
CA PRO A 265 13.87 -21.30 -0.70
C PRO A 265 15.08 -21.51 -1.61
N THR A 266 16.27 -21.34 -1.04
CA THR A 266 17.58 -21.65 -1.64
C THR A 266 17.62 -23.09 -2.14
N LEU A 267 17.96 -23.31 -3.42
CA LEU A 267 18.12 -24.66 -3.98
C LEU A 267 19.53 -24.88 -4.50
N VAL A 268 20.15 -25.92 -3.96
CA VAL A 268 21.33 -26.62 -4.47
C VAL A 268 20.89 -27.40 -5.72
N ALA A 269 21.58 -27.21 -6.85
CA ALA A 269 21.27 -27.90 -8.09
C ALA A 269 21.71 -29.37 -8.02
N VAL A 270 20.74 -30.28 -8.11
CA VAL A 270 20.97 -31.71 -8.37
C VAL A 270 20.45 -31.99 -9.78
N GLU A 271 21.31 -32.47 -10.67
CA GLU A 271 20.91 -32.91 -12.01
C GLU A 271 20.10 -34.21 -11.90
N VAL A 272 18.80 -34.15 -12.20
CA VAL A 272 17.91 -35.32 -12.22
C VAL A 272 17.66 -35.76 -13.66
N ASN A 273 17.93 -37.03 -13.96
CA ASN A 273 17.69 -37.61 -15.28
C ASN A 273 16.19 -37.96 -15.47
N LEU A 274 15.47 -37.10 -16.17
CA LEU A 274 14.00 -37.14 -16.29
C LEU A 274 13.43 -38.25 -17.20
N ASP A 275 14.26 -38.87 -18.04
CA ASP A 275 13.75 -39.78 -19.08
C ASP A 275 13.50 -41.21 -18.59
N GLN A 276 14.02 -41.56 -17.42
CA GLN A 276 13.81 -42.86 -16.77
C GLN A 276 12.67 -42.84 -15.73
N MET A 277 12.13 -41.67 -15.40
CA MET A 277 11.07 -41.55 -14.40
C MET A 277 9.71 -42.03 -14.93
N SER A 278 9.02 -42.78 -14.09
CA SER A 278 7.63 -43.19 -14.28
C SER A 278 6.66 -42.02 -14.09
N ALA A 279 5.41 -42.18 -14.55
CA ALA A 279 4.38 -41.15 -14.40
C ALA A 279 4.02 -40.85 -12.93
N GLY A 280 4.23 -41.82 -12.03
CA GLY A 280 4.06 -41.63 -10.59
C GLY A 280 5.12 -40.72 -10.01
N GLU A 281 6.39 -41.01 -10.30
CA GLU A 281 7.54 -40.25 -9.80
C GLU A 281 7.54 -38.81 -10.32
N LEU A 282 7.22 -38.60 -11.60
CA LEU A 282 7.09 -37.25 -12.18
C LEU A 282 6.04 -36.38 -11.47
N ARG A 283 4.98 -36.99 -10.92
CA ARG A 283 3.94 -36.26 -10.18
C ARG A 283 4.32 -35.99 -8.74
N THR A 284 5.11 -36.86 -8.15
CA THR A 284 5.68 -36.64 -6.82
C THR A 284 6.65 -35.45 -6.89
N GLU A 285 7.45 -35.38 -7.95
CA GLU A 285 8.42 -34.29 -8.14
C GLU A 285 7.76 -32.95 -8.51
N LEU A 286 6.69 -32.98 -9.32
CA LEU A 286 5.90 -31.76 -9.53
C LEU A 286 5.24 -31.28 -8.22
N ARG A 287 4.82 -32.21 -7.35
CA ARG A 287 4.26 -31.87 -6.04
C ARG A 287 5.31 -31.34 -5.06
N SER A 288 6.53 -31.86 -5.05
CA SER A 288 7.64 -31.31 -4.24
C SER A 288 7.97 -29.87 -4.66
N LEU A 289 7.78 -29.54 -5.94
CA LEU A 289 7.90 -28.18 -6.49
C LEU A 289 6.60 -27.35 -6.42
N ASN A 290 5.63 -27.75 -5.59
CA ASN A 290 4.33 -27.07 -5.40
C ASN A 290 3.45 -26.94 -6.66
N VAL A 291 3.65 -27.79 -7.67
CA VAL A 291 2.84 -27.85 -8.89
C VAL A 291 1.87 -29.04 -8.81
N ASN A 292 0.61 -28.74 -8.47
CA ASN A 292 -0.47 -29.73 -8.54
C ASN A 292 -0.96 -29.88 -9.98
N THR A 293 -0.98 -31.13 -10.49
CA THR A 293 -1.42 -31.43 -11.86
C THR A 293 -2.36 -32.64 -11.90
N THR A 294 -3.39 -32.55 -12.74
CA THR A 294 -4.32 -33.64 -13.04
C THR A 294 -3.91 -34.44 -14.28
N VAL A 295 -2.82 -34.02 -14.95
CA VAL A 295 -2.34 -34.62 -16.20
C VAL A 295 -1.85 -36.05 -15.97
N LYS A 296 -2.31 -37.00 -16.80
CA LYS A 296 -1.94 -38.44 -16.75
C LYS A 296 -0.85 -38.84 -17.73
N CYS A 297 -0.63 -38.04 -18.78
CA CYS A 297 0.31 -38.36 -19.87
C CYS A 297 1.78 -38.14 -19.43
N PRO A 298 2.65 -39.17 -19.46
CA PRO A 298 4.05 -39.06 -19.04
C PRO A 298 4.83 -37.99 -19.81
N ARG A 299 4.60 -37.89 -21.13
CA ARG A 299 5.28 -36.91 -21.99
C ARG A 299 4.99 -35.46 -21.55
N LYS A 300 3.72 -35.16 -21.25
CA LYS A 300 3.31 -33.82 -20.77
C LYS A 300 3.80 -33.54 -19.35
N LEU A 301 3.88 -34.56 -18.49
CA LEU A 301 4.44 -34.42 -17.14
C LEU A 301 5.93 -34.08 -17.17
N ARG A 302 6.71 -34.71 -18.07
CA ARG A 302 8.14 -34.37 -18.28
C ARG A 302 8.33 -32.95 -18.80
N GLU A 303 7.49 -32.53 -19.75
CA GLU A 303 7.54 -31.16 -20.28
C GLU A 303 7.20 -30.11 -19.20
N MET A 304 6.18 -30.38 -18.38
CA MET A 304 5.85 -29.54 -17.23
C MET A 304 7.02 -29.44 -16.26
N LEU A 305 7.62 -30.57 -15.89
CA LEU A 305 8.72 -30.61 -14.94
C LEU A 305 9.96 -29.89 -15.49
N ARG A 306 10.31 -30.09 -16.77
CA ARG A 306 11.40 -29.34 -17.44
C ARG A 306 11.15 -27.84 -17.42
N ARG A 307 9.93 -27.37 -17.71
CA ARG A 307 9.59 -25.94 -17.68
C ARG A 307 9.71 -25.35 -16.28
N VAL A 308 9.30 -26.10 -15.26
CA VAL A 308 9.41 -25.67 -13.86
C VAL A 308 10.89 -25.61 -13.47
N MET A 309 11.68 -26.63 -13.79
CA MET A 309 13.12 -26.65 -13.51
C MET A 309 13.88 -25.57 -14.29
N SER A 310 13.60 -25.35 -15.57
CA SER A 310 14.27 -24.33 -16.39
C SER A 310 13.99 -22.91 -15.91
N ASN A 311 12.74 -22.63 -15.51
CA ASN A 311 12.36 -21.34 -14.92
C ASN A 311 12.95 -21.11 -13.53
N THR A 312 13.48 -22.16 -12.89
CA THR A 312 14.15 -22.10 -11.58
C THR A 312 15.66 -21.87 -11.72
N VAL A 313 16.26 -22.13 -12.89
CA VAL A 313 17.71 -21.98 -13.15
C VAL A 313 18.09 -20.66 -13.84
N THR A 314 17.15 -19.94 -14.45
CA THR A 314 17.40 -18.68 -15.19
C THR A 314 16.93 -17.40 -14.46
N ARG A 315 16.78 -17.42 -13.14
CA ARG A 315 16.41 -16.25 -12.34
C ARG A 315 17.20 -16.17 -11.04
#